data_AF-A0A9D6WNS9-F1
#
_entry.id   AF-A0A9D6WNS9-F1
#
_cell.length_a   1.000
_cell.length_b   1.000
_cell.length_c   1.000
_cell.angle_alpha   90.00
_cell.angle_beta   90.00
_cell.angle_gamma   90.00
#
_symmetry.space_group_name_H-M   'P 1'
#
loop_
_entity.id
_entity.type
_entity.pdbx_description
1 polymer ?
#
loop_
_entity_poly.entity_id
_entity_poly.type
_entity_poly.pdbx_seq_one_letter_code
_entity_poly.pdbx_strand_id
1 'polypeptide(L)'
;MQDNFKLGAGLAVVGALIGMIGFFVFTQIYNPLIATMINLNRAHEGQSVRYTFAVLAYLTITAGALWSLALYGFLTRERWAWMLGIIASTLSILAGFFPAVPAMDAKM
;
A
#
# COMPACT_ATOMS: atom_id res chain seq x y z
N MET A 1 11.86 -7.97 -15.32
CA MET A 1 12.14 -9.22 -14.56
C MET A 1 11.75 -10.47 -15.32
N GLN A 2 10.92 -10.38 -16.37
CA GLN A 2 10.40 -11.53 -17.11
C GLN A 2 11.48 -12.55 -17.51
N ASP A 3 12.68 -12.06 -17.88
CA ASP A 3 13.85 -12.91 -18.18
C ASP A 3 14.98 -12.80 -17.13
N ASN A 4 14.81 -11.94 -16.12
CA ASN A 4 15.79 -11.72 -15.05
C ASN A 4 15.13 -11.90 -13.68
N PHE A 5 15.08 -13.16 -13.25
CA PHE A 5 14.49 -13.61 -11.99
C PHE A 5 15.22 -13.08 -10.76
N LYS A 6 16.53 -12.80 -10.83
CA LYS A 6 17.31 -12.27 -9.71
C LYS A 6 16.89 -10.84 -9.36
N LEU A 7 16.76 -9.98 -10.37
CA LEU A 7 16.23 -8.62 -10.19
C LEU A 7 14.77 -8.67 -9.73
N GLY A 8 13.99 -9.62 -10.24
CA GLY A 8 12.60 -9.83 -9.81
C GLY A 8 12.48 -10.16 -8.33
N ALA A 9 13.25 -11.14 -7.87
CA ALA A 9 13.30 -11.51 -6.46
C ALA A 9 13.73 -10.33 -5.57
N GLY A 10 14.76 -9.58 -5.96
CA GLY A 10 15.23 -8.43 -5.19
C GLY A 10 14.14 -7.36 -5.00
N LEU A 11 13.45 -6.99 -6.07
CA LEU A 11 12.35 -6.03 -6.00
C LEU A 11 11.13 -6.58 -5.26
N ALA A 12 10.86 -7.89 -5.36
CA ALA A 12 9.77 -8.52 -4.64
C ALA A 12 9.99 -8.54 -3.12
N VAL A 13 11.23 -8.70 -2.65
CA VAL A 13 11.58 -8.53 -1.23
C VAL A 13 11.24 -7.11 -0.76
N VAL A 14 11.67 -6.09 -1.51
CA VAL A 14 11.39 -4.69 -1.17
C VAL A 14 9.88 -4.43 -1.12
N GLY A 15 9.14 -4.87 -2.15
CA GLY A 15 7.69 -4.71 -2.21
C GLY A 15 6.95 -5.44 -1.08
N ALA A 16 7.39 -6.64 -0.69
CA ALA A 16 6.80 -7.39 0.41
C ALA A 16 7.00 -6.67 1.76
N LEU A 17 8.21 -6.17 2.01
CA LEU A 17 8.52 -5.40 3.22
C LEU A 17 7.72 -4.10 3.28
N ILE A 18 7.63 -3.36 2.17
CA ILE A 18 6.83 -2.14 2.08
C ILE A 18 5.35 -2.44 2.33
N GLY A 19 4.79 -3.49 1.74
CA GLY A 19 3.38 -3.84 1.96
C GLY A 19 3.08 -4.27 3.40
N MET A 20 4.01 -4.98 4.04
CA MET A 20 3.88 -5.43 5.43
C MET A 20 3.98 -4.26 6.42
N ILE A 21 4.97 -3.38 6.24
CA ILE A 21 5.18 -2.21 7.09
C ILE A 21 4.15 -1.12 6.78
N GLY A 22 3.72 -1.01 5.53
CA GLY A 22 2.85 0.04 5.03
C GLY A 22 1.53 0.11 5.78
N PHE A 23 0.89 -1.02 6.09
CA PHE A 23 -0.34 -1.02 6.89
C PHE A 23 -0.16 -0.31 8.25
N PHE A 24 0.93 -0.60 8.96
CA PHE A 24 1.25 0.05 10.22
C PHE A 24 1.45 1.57 10.03
N VAL A 25 2.25 1.96 9.03
CA VAL A 25 2.50 3.38 8.71
C VAL A 25 1.19 4.12 8.40
N PHE A 26 0.28 3.51 7.64
CA PHE A 26 -1.06 4.04 7.38
C PHE A 26 -1.79 4.33 8.69
N THR A 27 -1.87 3.36 9.61
CA THR A 27 -2.60 3.57 10.87
C THR A 27 -2.00 4.69 11.73
N GLN A 28 -0.67 4.84 11.72
CA GLN A 28 0.02 5.88 12.48
C GLN A 28 -0.24 7.28 11.94
N ILE A 29 -0.40 7.43 10.62
CA ILE A 29 -0.62 8.72 9.98
C ILE A 29 -2.10 9.12 10.01
N TYR A 30 -3.02 8.19 9.74
CA TYR A 30 -4.43 8.52 9.52
C TYR A 30 -5.28 8.62 10.76
N ASN A 31 -5.00 7.82 11.80
CA ASN A 31 -5.78 7.90 13.04
C ASN A 31 -5.70 9.30 13.68
N PRO A 32 -4.52 9.94 13.77
CA PRO A 32 -4.43 11.33 14.23
C PRO A 32 -5.19 12.32 13.35
N LEU A 33 -5.11 12.17 12.02
CA LEU A 33 -5.75 13.06 11.06
C LEU A 33 -7.29 12.99 11.13
N ILE A 34 -7.84 11.78 11.33
CA ILE A 34 -9.28 11.61 11.55
C ILE A 34 -9.70 12.25 12.88
N ALA A 35 -8.90 12.09 13.94
CA ALA A 35 -9.18 12.68 15.23
C ALA A 35 -9.18 14.22 15.19
N THR A 36 -8.24 14.83 14.47
CA THR A 36 -8.23 16.29 14.29
C THR A 36 -9.46 16.79 13.53
N MET A 37 -9.88 16.11 12.46
CA MET A 37 -11.08 16.48 11.70
C MET A 37 -12.36 16.40 12.55
N ILE A 38 -12.48 15.39 13.43
CA ILE A 38 -13.61 15.28 14.36
C ILE A 38 -13.61 16.45 15.35
N ASN A 39 -12.44 16.83 15.88
CA ASN A 39 -12.31 17.94 16.83
C ASN A 39 -12.56 19.32 16.19
N LEU A 40 -12.36 19.46 14.88
CA LEU A 40 -12.64 20.68 14.11
C LEU A 40 -14.10 20.78 13.64
N ASN A 41 -15.01 19.96 14.17
CA ASN A 41 -16.42 19.89 13.76
C ASN A 41 -16.62 19.50 12.28
N ARG A 42 -15.59 18.90 11.64
CA ARG A 42 -15.60 18.37 10.26
C ARG A 42 -15.82 16.85 10.26
N ALA A 43 -16.69 16.35 11.15
CA ALA A 43 -16.87 14.92 11.38
C ALA A 43 -17.29 14.15 10.11
N HIS A 44 -18.08 14.76 9.22
CA HIS A 44 -18.50 14.15 7.95
C HIS A 44 -17.32 13.84 7.02
N GLU A 45 -16.31 14.72 7.00
CA GLU A 45 -15.09 14.54 6.22
C GLU A 45 -14.13 13.54 6.90
N GLY A 46 -14.06 13.56 8.24
CA GLY A 46 -13.32 12.56 9.00
C GLY A 46 -13.81 11.13 8.75
N GLN A 47 -15.12 10.94 8.55
CA GLN A 47 -15.67 9.61 8.23
C GLN A 47 -15.32 9.16 6.81
N SER A 48 -15.37 10.04 5.80
CA SER A 48 -14.99 9.67 4.42
C SER A 48 -13.52 9.25 4.37
N VAL A 49 -12.65 10.05 5.00
CA VAL A 49 -11.22 9.75 5.20
C VAL A 49 -11.03 8.38 5.87
N ARG A 50 -11.77 8.09 6.96
CA ARG A 50 -11.67 6.80 7.66
C ARG A 50 -11.94 5.61 6.74
N TYR A 51 -13.01 5.65 5.94
CA TYR A 51 -13.35 4.55 5.05
C TYR A 51 -12.37 4.41 3.89
N THR A 52 -12.01 5.52 3.25
CA THR A 52 -11.05 5.52 2.14
C THR A 52 -9.70 4.96 2.59
N PHE A 53 -9.18 5.38 3.74
CA PHE A 53 -7.90 4.90 4.24
C PHE A 53 -7.92 3.46 4.73
N ALA A 54 -9.04 2.98 5.27
CA ALA A 54 -9.19 1.56 5.57
C ALA A 54 -9.02 0.71 4.30
N VAL A 55 -9.68 1.09 3.20
CA VAL A 55 -9.56 0.40 1.91
C VAL A 55 -8.12 0.45 1.39
N LEU A 56 -7.47 1.62 1.42
CA LEU A 56 -6.08 1.77 0.95
C LEU A 56 -5.09 0.95 1.80
N ALA A 57 -5.31 0.85 3.11
CA ALA A 57 -4.50 0.01 3.98
C ALA A 57 -4.67 -1.48 3.64
N TYR A 58 -5.90 -1.94 3.36
CA TYR A 58 -6.12 -3.31 2.88
C TYR A 58 -5.49 -3.57 1.51
N LEU A 59 -5.51 -2.60 0.60
CA LEU A 59 -4.81 -2.72 -0.69
C LEU A 59 -3.28 -2.79 -0.50
N THR A 60 -2.74 -2.05 0.46
CA THR A 60 -1.30 -2.08 0.80
C THR A 60 -0.86 -3.46 1.28
N ILE A 61 -1.59 -4.04 2.23
CA ILE A 61 -1.25 -5.37 2.75
C ILE A 61 -1.47 -6.47 1.70
N THR A 62 -2.50 -6.32 0.85
CA THR A 62 -2.74 -7.20 -0.30
C THR A 62 -1.58 -7.13 -1.31
N ALA A 63 -1.08 -5.92 -1.61
CA ALA A 63 0.09 -5.74 -2.46
C ALA A 63 1.33 -6.43 -1.86
N GLY A 64 1.54 -6.32 -0.54
CA GLY A 64 2.62 -7.03 0.17
C GLY A 64 2.52 -8.55 0.07
N ALA A 65 1.30 -9.10 0.18
CA ALA A 65 1.05 -10.52 -0.01
C ALA A 65 1.34 -10.98 -1.46
N LEU A 66 0.91 -10.19 -2.45
CA LEU A 66 1.20 -10.47 -3.85
C LEU A 66 2.70 -10.36 -4.17
N TRP A 67 3.41 -9.41 -3.57
CA TRP A 67 4.86 -9.32 -3.67
C TRP A 67 5.55 -10.54 -3.05
N SER A 68 5.07 -11.03 -1.92
CA SER A 68 5.56 -12.28 -1.31
C SER A 68 5.33 -13.49 -2.22
N LEU A 69 4.18 -13.57 -2.88
CA LEU A 69 3.88 -14.64 -3.83
C LEU A 69 4.72 -14.52 -5.12
N ALA A 70 4.91 -13.30 -5.62
CA ALA A 70 5.79 -13.02 -6.74
C ALA A 70 7.25 -13.37 -6.39
N LEU A 71 7.71 -13.10 -5.16
CA LEU A 71 9.03 -13.50 -4.68
C LEU A 71 9.20 -15.02 -4.76
N TYR A 72 8.22 -15.79 -4.25
CA TYR A 72 8.24 -17.25 -4.38
C TYR A 72 8.37 -17.66 -5.84
N GLY A 73 7.53 -17.10 -6.73
CA GLY A 73 7.59 -17.39 -8.16
C GLY A 73 8.93 -17.01 -8.82
N PHE A 74 9.56 -15.89 -8.43
CA PHE A 74 10.87 -15.51 -8.96
C PHE A 74 11.98 -16.46 -8.49
N LEU A 75 11.92 -16.94 -7.23
CA LEU A 75 12.86 -17.91 -6.69
C LEU A 75 12.73 -19.27 -7.38
N THR A 76 11.52 -19.68 -7.73
CA THR A 76 11.25 -20.94 -8.46
C THR A 76 11.32 -20.80 -9.99
N ARG A 77 11.65 -19.60 -10.51
CA ARG A 77 11.75 -19.28 -11.95
C ARG A 77 10.45 -19.44 -12.73
N GLU A 78 9.34 -19.17 -12.07
CA GLU A 78 8.01 -19.24 -12.65
C GLU A 78 7.65 -17.96 -13.42
N ARG A 79 7.05 -18.12 -14.60
CA ARG A 79 6.70 -16.99 -15.47
C ARG A 79 5.53 -16.14 -14.93
N TRP A 80 4.64 -16.74 -14.14
CA TRP A 80 3.50 -16.02 -13.54
C TRP A 80 3.93 -15.00 -12.48
N ALA A 81 5.14 -15.13 -11.92
CA ALA A 81 5.71 -14.20 -10.95
C ALA A 81 5.75 -12.76 -11.48
N TRP A 82 6.04 -12.62 -12.77
CA TRP A 82 6.07 -11.32 -13.44
C TRP A 82 4.71 -10.64 -13.44
N MET A 83 3.64 -11.37 -13.76
CA MET A 83 2.28 -10.84 -13.77
C MET A 83 1.85 -10.42 -12.36
N LEU A 84 2.12 -11.23 -11.35
CA LEU A 84 1.81 -10.87 -9.96
C LEU A 84 2.60 -9.65 -9.49
N GLY A 85 3.88 -9.52 -9.89
CA GLY A 85 4.68 -8.33 -9.63
C GLY A 85 4.09 -7.06 -10.26
N ILE A 86 3.53 -7.15 -11.47
CA ILE A 86 2.82 -6.03 -12.10
C ILE A 86 1.58 -5.66 -11.29
N ILE A 87 0.74 -6.63 -10.93
CA ILE A 87 -0.49 -6.37 -10.15
C ILE A 87 -0.12 -5.76 -8.79
N ALA A 88 0.87 -6.33 -8.10
CA ALA A 88 1.36 -5.83 -6.82
C ALA A 88 1.91 -4.40 -6.92
N SER A 89 2.64 -4.09 -7.99
CA SER A 89 3.14 -2.74 -8.27
C SER A 89 2.01 -1.75 -8.46
N THR A 90 0.99 -2.09 -9.25
CA THR A 90 -0.18 -1.23 -9.48
C THR A 90 -0.92 -0.94 -8.18
N LEU A 91 -1.14 -1.96 -7.34
CA LEU A 91 -1.77 -1.79 -6.03
C LEU A 91 -0.91 -0.92 -5.09
N SER A 92 0.41 -1.09 -5.12
CA SER A 92 1.34 -0.30 -4.31
C SER A 92 1.30 1.19 -4.69
N ILE A 93 1.25 1.51 -5.99
CA ILE A 93 1.14 2.89 -6.48
C ILE A 93 -0.22 3.50 -6.12
N LEU A 94 -1.30 2.74 -6.33
CA LEU A 94 -2.66 3.18 -5.98
C LEU A 94 -2.75 3.50 -4.49
N ALA A 95 -2.24 2.62 -3.64
CA ALA A 95 -2.22 2.83 -2.20
C ALA A 95 -1.31 4.01 -1.82
N GLY A 96 -0.13 4.16 -2.42
CA GLY A 96 0.84 5.20 -2.04
C GLY A 96 0.44 6.63 -2.43
N PHE A 97 -0.38 6.81 -3.47
CA PHE A 97 -0.71 8.15 -3.98
C PHE A 97 -1.80 8.88 -3.19
N PHE A 98 -2.94 8.23 -2.94
CA PHE A 98 -4.11 8.83 -2.29
C PHE A 98 -3.87 9.41 -0.88
N PRO A 99 -3.00 8.82 -0.04
CA PRO A 99 -2.42 9.42 1.15
C PRO A 99 -2.14 10.91 1.15
N ALA A 100 -1.62 11.44 0.04
CA ALA A 100 -1.15 12.81 -0.02
C ALA A 100 -2.30 13.83 0.00
N VAL A 101 -3.50 13.47 -0.47
CA VAL A 101 -4.59 14.44 -0.67
C VAL A 101 -5.16 14.94 0.67
N PRO A 102 -5.55 14.09 1.63
CA PRO A 102 -6.14 14.55 2.89
C PRO A 102 -5.10 15.19 3.81
N ALA A 103 -3.83 14.80 3.71
CA ALA A 103 -2.74 15.44 4.44
C ALA A 103 -2.51 16.90 4.00
N MET A 104 -2.78 17.23 2.72
CA MET A 104 -2.72 18.60 2.22
C MET A 104 -3.93 19.44 2.62
N ASP A 105 -5.12 18.82 2.69
CA ASP A 105 -6.37 19.49 3.04
C ASP A 105 -6.59 19.67 4.55
N ALA A 106 -6.04 18.77 5.38
CA ALA A 106 -6.10 18.85 6.84
C ALA A 106 -5.20 19.94 7.43
N LYS A 107 -4.52 20.75 6.61
CA LYS A 107 -3.75 21.89 7.08
C LYS A 107 -4.65 22.82 7.88
N MET A 108 -4.25 23.04 9.13
CA MET A 108 -4.72 24.11 10.01
C MET A 108 -4.54 25.48 9.34
#